data_AF-A0A6A3TVK4-F1
#
_entry.id   AF-A0A6A3TVK4-F1
#
_cell.length_a   1.000
_cell.length_b   1.000
_cell.length_c   1.000
_cell.angle_alpha   90.00
_cell.angle_beta   90.00
_cell.angle_gamma   90.00
#
_symmetry.space_group_name_H-M   'P 1'
#
loop_
_entity.id
_entity.type
_entity.pdbx_description
1 polymer ?
#
loop_
_entity_poly.entity_id
_entity_poly.type
_entity_poly.pdbx_seq_one_letter_code
_entity_poly.pdbx_strand_id
1 'polypeptide(L)'
;MEQDLKPWDLYSLDGAEQPECLDVIKESFTRYLMIRGKKANNAYTHDALHLAWCAFIRCWNAAGRAGVSFTLWRVDNEAARTTHSIGDLQTRVCEMAQREWRLGYVHLVEGCTRCQDRPRPTPEKWERQVMS
;
A
#
# COMPACT_ATOMS: atom_id res chain seq x y z
N MET A 1 2.24 -22.40 -4.34
CA MET A 1 1.31 -21.27 -4.57
C MET A 1 0.49 -20.94 -3.33
N GLU A 2 -0.24 -21.86 -2.66
CA GLU A 2 -0.88 -21.57 -1.36
C GLU A 2 0.05 -21.71 -0.14
N GLN A 3 0.94 -22.71 -0.14
CA GLN A 3 1.94 -22.90 0.93
C GLN A 3 2.90 -21.71 1.06
N ASP A 4 3.23 -21.04 -0.05
CA ASP A 4 4.09 -19.85 -0.03
C ASP A 4 3.40 -18.63 0.61
N LEU A 5 2.06 -18.58 0.52
CA LEU A 5 1.26 -17.48 1.05
C LEU A 5 0.98 -17.64 2.54
N LYS A 6 0.74 -18.89 2.97
CA LYS A 6 0.44 -19.29 4.36
C LYS A 6 1.48 -20.28 4.92
N PRO A 7 2.77 -19.90 5.05
CA PRO A 7 3.81 -20.82 5.50
C PRO A 7 3.78 -21.12 7.01
N TRP A 8 3.01 -20.35 7.79
CA TRP A 8 2.90 -20.52 9.25
C TRP A 8 1.45 -20.54 9.66
N ASP A 9 1.12 -21.35 10.66
CA ASP A 9 -0.24 -21.40 11.21
C ASP A 9 -0.65 -20.09 11.87
N LEU A 10 -1.96 -19.82 11.85
CA LEU A 10 -2.53 -18.64 12.48
C LEU A 10 -2.23 -18.66 13.98
N TYR A 11 -1.63 -17.59 14.49
CA TYR A 11 -1.15 -17.44 15.87
C TYR A 11 0.05 -18.32 16.27
N SER A 12 0.66 -19.04 15.33
CA SER A 12 1.97 -19.67 15.58
C SER A 12 3.09 -18.63 15.48
N LEU A 13 4.08 -18.75 16.38
CA LEU A 13 5.30 -17.96 16.39
C LEU A 13 6.46 -18.61 15.62
N ASP A 14 6.25 -19.78 15.01
CA ASP A 14 7.33 -20.54 14.33
C ASP A 14 8.01 -19.74 13.21
N GLY A 15 7.30 -18.77 12.64
CA GLY A 15 7.84 -17.87 11.62
C GLY A 15 8.45 -16.57 12.13
N ALA A 16 8.27 -16.23 13.40
CA ALA A 16 8.71 -14.96 13.96
C ALA A 16 10.20 -15.02 14.33
N GLU A 17 10.98 -14.08 13.82
CA GLU A 17 12.37 -13.88 14.26
C GLU A 17 12.36 -13.11 15.59
N GLN A 18 12.97 -13.70 16.61
CA GLN A 18 13.04 -13.16 17.98
C GLN A 18 11.65 -12.71 18.49
N PRO A 19 10.68 -13.63 18.60
CA PRO A 19 9.34 -13.24 19.01
C PRO A 19 9.36 -12.77 20.46
N GLU A 20 8.57 -11.73 20.73
CA GLU A 20 8.10 -11.45 22.07
C GLU A 20 7.10 -12.53 22.53
N CYS A 21 6.54 -12.39 23.72
CA CYS A 21 5.49 -13.32 24.14
C CYS A 21 4.28 -13.24 23.20
N LEU A 22 3.57 -14.36 23.07
CA LEU A 22 2.45 -14.51 22.12
C LEU A 22 1.38 -13.43 22.28
N ASP A 23 1.13 -12.97 23.51
CA ASP A 23 0.14 -11.94 23.80
C ASP A 23 0.52 -10.58 23.18
N VAL A 24 1.79 -10.20 23.27
CA VAL A 24 2.29 -8.95 22.66
C VAL A 24 2.25 -9.02 21.13
N ILE A 25 2.59 -10.18 20.57
CA ILE A 25 2.53 -10.39 19.12
C ILE A 25 1.07 -10.33 18.62
N LYS A 26 0.13 -10.94 19.34
CA LYS A 26 -1.31 -10.87 19.02
C LYS A 26 -1.88 -9.46 19.12
N GLU A 27 -1.47 -8.69 20.12
CA GLU A 27 -1.86 -7.29 20.24
C GLU A 27 -1.32 -6.45 19.07
N SER A 28 -0.05 -6.65 18.73
CA SER A 28 0.58 -5.99 17.58
C SER A 28 -0.10 -6.36 16.26
N PHE A 29 -0.50 -7.62 16.11
CA PHE A 29 -1.27 -8.09 14.96
C PHE A 29 -2.66 -7.44 14.88
N THR A 30 -3.37 -7.33 16.00
CA THR A 30 -4.67 -6.65 16.07
C THR A 30 -4.54 -5.20 15.60
N ARG A 31 -3.52 -4.48 16.08
CA ARG A 31 -3.24 -3.10 15.64
C ARG A 31 -2.90 -3.05 14.15
N TYR A 32 -2.13 -4.01 13.64
CA TYR A 32 -1.81 -4.13 12.21
C TYR A 32 -3.07 -4.32 11.34
N LEU A 33 -4.04 -5.13 11.79
CA LEU A 33 -5.31 -5.32 11.08
C LEU A 33 -6.16 -4.04 11.05
N MET A 34 -6.25 -3.32 12.16
CA MET A 34 -7.06 -2.09 12.27
C MET A 34 -6.64 -1.01 11.29
N ILE A 35 -5.35 -0.92 10.97
CA ILE A 35 -4.81 0.10 10.05
C ILE A 35 -5.05 -0.28 8.59
N ARG A 36 -5.01 -1.58 8.26
CA ARG A 36 -5.31 -2.06 6.90
C ARG A 36 -6.82 -2.08 6.59
N GLY A 37 -7.67 -2.17 7.63
CA GLY A 37 -9.12 -2.16 7.49
C GLY A 37 -9.71 -0.75 7.58
N LYS A 38 -9.76 -0.02 6.45
CA LYS A 38 -10.62 1.18 6.32
C LYS A 38 -12.08 0.74 6.56
N LYS A 39 -12.58 1.02 7.77
CA LYS A 39 -13.88 0.66 8.35
C LYS A 39 -14.07 -0.84 8.60
N ALA A 40 -14.05 -1.17 9.90
CA ALA A 40 -14.46 -2.44 10.48
C ALA A 40 -15.81 -2.91 9.93
N ASN A 41 -15.76 -3.81 8.94
CA ASN A 41 -16.85 -4.74 8.67
C ASN A 41 -16.32 -6.11 9.08
N ASN A 42 -16.89 -6.64 10.15
CA ASN A 42 -16.39 -7.75 10.98
C ASN A 42 -16.41 -9.13 10.31
N ALA A 43 -15.94 -9.27 9.07
CA ALA A 43 -15.92 -10.55 8.38
C ALA A 43 -14.57 -10.79 7.68
N TYR A 44 -13.49 -10.86 8.45
CA TYR A 44 -12.33 -11.61 7.95
C TYR A 44 -12.72 -13.08 7.94
N THR A 45 -12.74 -13.70 6.76
CA THR A 45 -12.77 -15.17 6.68
C THR A 45 -11.52 -15.71 7.38
N HIS A 46 -11.59 -16.94 7.90
CA HIS A 46 -10.44 -17.59 8.52
C HIS A 46 -9.20 -17.52 7.61
N ASP A 47 -9.39 -17.72 6.30
CA ASP A 47 -8.34 -17.62 5.30
C ASP A 47 -7.75 -16.21 5.17
N ALA A 48 -8.58 -15.18 5.17
CA ALA A 48 -8.11 -13.80 5.10
C ALA A 48 -7.32 -13.42 6.36
N LEU A 49 -7.76 -13.91 7.52
CA LEU A 49 -7.06 -13.71 8.79
C LEU A 49 -5.70 -14.42 8.82
N HIS A 50 -5.65 -15.65 8.29
CA HIS A 50 -4.42 -16.44 8.20
C HIS A 50 -3.41 -15.82 7.23
N LEU A 51 -3.86 -15.35 6.07
CA LEU A 51 -3.02 -14.60 5.13
C LEU A 51 -2.50 -13.30 5.75
N ALA A 52 -3.35 -12.59 6.49
CA ALA A 52 -2.94 -11.38 7.19
C ALA A 52 -1.90 -11.68 8.28
N TRP A 53 -2.03 -12.78 9.02
CA TRP A 53 -1.05 -13.24 10.00
C TRP A 53 0.31 -13.49 9.35
N CYS A 54 0.34 -14.27 8.27
CA CYS A 54 1.61 -14.56 7.58
C CYS A 54 2.25 -13.29 6.99
N ALA A 55 1.44 -12.37 6.47
CA ALA A 55 1.93 -11.07 6.01
C ALA A 55 2.49 -10.23 7.18
N PHE A 56 1.83 -10.26 8.33
CA PHE A 56 2.28 -9.60 9.55
C PHE A 56 3.62 -10.15 10.04
N ILE A 57 3.80 -11.47 10.13
CA ILE A 57 5.07 -12.10 10.51
C ILE A 57 6.21 -11.72 9.56
N ARG A 58 5.97 -11.67 8.25
CA ARG A 58 6.97 -11.17 7.28
C ARG A 58 7.38 -9.72 7.57
N CYS A 59 6.42 -8.87 7.91
CA CYS A 59 6.68 -7.47 8.26
C CYS A 59 7.44 -7.35 9.59
N TRP A 60 7.08 -8.17 10.58
CA TRP A 60 7.77 -8.27 11.87
C TRP A 60 9.25 -8.58 11.68
N ASN A 61 9.55 -9.65 10.94
CA ASN A 61 10.94 -10.06 10.72
C ASN A 61 11.71 -9.02 9.89
N ALA A 62 11.06 -8.38 8.91
CA ALA A 62 11.69 -7.31 8.13
C ALA A 62 12.05 -6.10 9.00
N ALA A 63 11.19 -5.73 9.96
CA ALA A 63 11.48 -4.67 10.93
C ALA A 63 12.66 -5.05 11.83
N GLY A 64 12.64 -6.27 12.38
CA GLY A 64 13.73 -6.80 13.20
C GLY A 64 15.08 -6.81 12.48
N ARG A 65 15.12 -7.30 11.24
CA ARG A 65 16.33 -7.29 10.39
C ARG A 65 16.81 -5.88 10.02
N ALA A 66 15.90 -4.93 9.90
CA ALA A 66 16.22 -3.52 9.71
C ALA A 66 16.66 -2.82 11.01
N GLY A 67 16.67 -3.52 12.15
CA GLY A 67 17.06 -2.97 13.44
C GLY A 67 16.09 -1.93 14.00
N VAL A 68 14.86 -1.90 13.48
CA VAL A 68 13.81 -0.95 13.89
C VAL A 68 12.71 -1.70 14.62
N SER A 69 12.11 -1.04 15.61
CA SER A 69 10.93 -1.61 16.26
C SER A 69 9.79 -1.74 15.25
N PHE A 70 8.97 -2.79 15.40
CA PHE A 70 7.81 -2.99 14.52
C PHE A 70 6.88 -1.76 14.49
N THR A 71 6.76 -1.05 15.63
CA THR A 71 5.98 0.18 15.75
C THR A 71 6.53 1.32 14.89
N LEU A 72 7.86 1.46 14.81
CA LEU A 72 8.52 2.49 14.00
C LEU A 72 8.47 2.13 12.51
N TRP A 73 8.81 0.88 12.17
CA TRP A 73 8.68 0.35 10.81
C TRP A 73 7.28 0.53 10.25
N ARG A 74 6.25 0.36 11.10
CA ARG A 74 4.84 0.61 10.78
C ARG A 74 4.57 2.07 10.38
N VAL A 75 5.09 3.05 11.11
CA VAL A 75 4.90 4.49 10.81
C VAL A 75 5.61 4.86 9.51
N ASP A 76 6.84 4.39 9.31
CA ASP A 76 7.61 4.71 8.10
C ASP A 76 6.98 4.09 6.85
N ASN A 77 6.44 2.87 6.95
CA ASN A 77 5.73 2.25 5.84
C ASN A 77 4.37 2.90 5.56
N GLU A 78 3.67 3.42 6.58
CA GLU A 78 2.45 4.19 6.37
C GLU A 78 2.76 5.52 5.67
N ALA A 79 3.78 6.24 6.12
CA ALA A 79 4.26 7.47 5.49
C ALA A 79 4.80 7.25 4.06
N ALA A 80 5.48 6.13 3.82
CA ALA A 80 5.92 5.76 2.47
C ALA A 80 4.73 5.41 1.56
N ARG A 81 3.69 4.74 2.09
CA ARG A 81 2.48 4.40 1.31
C ARG A 81 1.64 5.62 0.97
N THR A 82 1.53 6.59 1.88
CA THR A 82 0.90 7.87 1.57
C THR A 82 1.70 8.62 0.52
N THR A 83 3.03 8.69 0.66
CA THR A 83 3.91 9.36 -0.32
C THR A 83 3.86 8.74 -1.72
N HIS A 84 3.61 7.43 -1.82
CA HIS A 84 3.49 6.70 -3.08
C HIS A 84 2.04 6.31 -3.42
N SER A 85 1.06 7.06 -2.92
CA SER A 85 -0.33 6.80 -3.32
C SER A 85 -0.45 6.99 -4.84
N ILE A 86 -1.29 6.15 -5.48
CA ILE A 86 -1.53 6.26 -6.94
C ILE A 86 -2.01 7.68 -7.29
N GLY A 87 -2.83 8.30 -6.44
CA GLY A 87 -3.29 9.68 -6.62
C GLY A 87 -2.16 10.71 -6.55
N ASP A 88 -1.20 10.56 -5.64
CA ASP A 88 -0.05 11.46 -5.54
C ASP A 88 0.91 11.27 -6.71
N LEU A 89 1.12 10.02 -7.14
CA LEU A 89 1.89 9.71 -8.35
C LEU A 89 1.23 10.27 -9.61
N GLN A 90 -0.07 10.07 -9.79
CA GLN A 90 -0.87 10.65 -10.87
C GLN A 90 -0.75 12.18 -10.88
N THR A 91 -0.81 12.81 -9.70
CA THR A 91 -0.65 14.26 -9.56
C THR A 91 0.73 14.72 -9.99
N ARG A 92 1.80 14.04 -9.53
CA ARG A 92 3.20 14.36 -9.91
C ARG A 92 3.46 14.18 -11.41
N VAL A 93 2.95 13.10 -12.00
CA VAL A 93 3.05 12.86 -13.46
C VAL A 93 2.33 13.96 -14.24
N CYS A 94 1.15 14.38 -13.79
CA CYS A 94 0.45 15.52 -14.36
C CYS A 94 1.25 16.83 -14.22
N GLU A 95 1.90 17.10 -13.09
CA GLU A 95 2.74 18.29 -12.90
C GLU A 95 3.94 18.30 -13.84
N MET A 96 4.62 17.15 -14.01
CA MET A 96 5.75 17.03 -14.94
C MET A 96 5.31 17.29 -16.39
N ALA A 97 4.19 16.68 -16.82
CA ALA A 97 3.64 16.91 -18.15
C ALA A 97 3.28 18.39 -18.37
N GLN A 98 2.66 19.04 -17.37
CA GLN A 98 2.33 20.46 -17.45
C GLN A 98 3.55 21.37 -17.55
N ARG A 99 4.63 21.10 -16.81
CA ARG A 99 5.89 21.87 -16.89
C ARG A 99 6.51 21.80 -18.28
N GLU A 100 6.33 20.68 -18.97
CA GLU A 100 6.78 20.49 -20.35
C GLU A 100 5.73 20.93 -21.39
N TRP A 101 4.66 21.61 -20.98
CA TRP A 101 3.53 22.01 -21.82
C TRP A 101 2.82 20.85 -22.52
N ARG A 102 2.96 19.63 -22.01
CA ARG A 102 2.38 18.39 -22.55
C ARG A 102 1.06 18.03 -21.85
N LEU A 103 0.12 17.49 -22.61
CA LEU A 103 -1.09 16.87 -22.09
C LEU A 103 -0.71 15.49 -21.51
N GLY A 104 -0.82 15.33 -20.20
CA GLY A 104 -0.54 14.05 -19.54
C GLY A 104 -1.63 13.01 -19.86
N TYR A 105 -1.23 11.77 -20.15
CA TYR A 105 -2.17 10.64 -20.33
C TYR A 105 -3.11 10.47 -19.12
N VAL A 106 -2.59 10.74 -17.92
CA VAL A 106 -3.37 10.76 -16.67
C VAL A 106 -4.51 11.79 -16.73
N HIS A 107 -4.33 12.96 -17.35
CA HIS A 107 -5.39 13.96 -17.50
C HIS A 107 -6.47 13.52 -18.51
N LEU A 108 -6.07 12.77 -19.55
CA LEU A 108 -6.95 12.25 -20.60
C LEU A 108 -7.87 11.13 -20.07
N VAL A 109 -7.34 10.15 -19.35
CA VAL A 109 -8.05 8.89 -19.05
C VAL A 109 -8.64 8.88 -17.64
N GLU A 110 -7.83 9.20 -16.63
CA GLU A 110 -8.19 8.97 -15.23
C GLU A 110 -8.67 10.26 -14.56
N GLY A 111 -8.01 11.38 -14.84
CA GLY A 111 -8.22 12.66 -14.17
C GLY A 111 -7.44 12.72 -12.85
N CYS A 112 -6.59 13.74 -12.73
CA CYS A 112 -5.92 14.05 -11.45
C CYS A 112 -6.81 14.98 -10.59
N THR A 113 -6.65 14.99 -9.27
CA THR A 113 -7.40 15.90 -8.36
C THR A 113 -7.29 17.37 -8.76
N ARG A 114 -6.14 17.82 -9.27
CA ARG A 114 -5.97 19.19 -9.81
C ARG A 114 -6.60 19.42 -11.18
N CYS A 115 -6.91 18.35 -11.89
CA CYS A 115 -7.39 18.36 -13.25
C CYS A 115 -8.91 18.17 -13.32
N GLN A 116 -9.55 17.85 -12.19
CA GLN A 116 -10.99 17.55 -12.11
C GLN A 116 -11.86 18.69 -12.62
N ASP A 117 -11.46 19.93 -12.36
CA ASP A 117 -12.21 21.12 -12.78
C ASP A 117 -11.91 21.58 -14.22
N ARG A 118 -10.96 20.91 -14.91
CA ARG A 118 -10.58 21.26 -16.29
C ARG A 118 -11.26 20.34 -17.29
N PRO A 119 -11.71 20.88 -18.44
CA PRO A 119 -12.27 20.05 -19.50
C PRO A 119 -11.23 19.03 -19.98
N ARG A 120 -11.65 17.77 -20.03
CA ARG A 120 -10.79 16.65 -20.44
C ARG A 120 -10.39 16.84 -21.91
N PRO A 121 -9.10 16.72 -22.26
CA PRO A 121 -8.67 16.76 -23.65
C PRO A 121 -9.27 15.57 -24.43
N THR A 122 -9.45 15.72 -25.75
CA THR A 122 -9.85 14.60 -26.61
C THR A 122 -8.63 13.73 -26.96
N PRO A 123 -8.82 12.42 -27.21
CA PRO A 123 -7.72 11.52 -27.62
C PRO A 123 -6.95 12.06 -28.82
N GLU A 124 -7.65 12.56 -29.83
CA GLU A 124 -7.08 13.14 -31.06
C GLU A 124 -6.19 14.38 -30.80
N LYS A 125 -6.49 15.15 -29.75
CA LYS A 125 -5.69 16.32 -29.35
C LYS A 125 -4.41 15.88 -28.61
N TRP A 126 -4.51 14.80 -27.83
CA TRP A 126 -3.37 14.21 -27.13
C TRP A 126 -2.40 13.53 -28.10
N GLU A 127 -2.92 12.70 -29.02
CA GLU A 127 -2.11 12.00 -30.03
C GLU A 127 -1.31 12.97 -30.90
N ARG A 128 -1.93 14.08 -31.34
CA ARG A 128 -1.24 15.14 -32.10
C ARG A 128 -0.06 15.77 -31.35
N GLN A 129 -0.06 15.74 -30.04
CA GLN A 129 1.01 16.32 -29.22
C GLN A 129 2.11 15.30 -28.89
N VAL A 130 1.78 14.01 -28.80
CA VAL A 130 2.75 12.94 -28.52
C VAL A 130 3.51 12.51 -29.77
N MET A 131 2.87 12.58 -30.92
CA MET A 131 3.43 12.19 -32.22
C MET A 131 4.15 13.34 -32.95
N SER A 132 4.32 14.50 -32.30
CA SER A 132 5.08 15.67 -32.79
C SER A 132 6.44 15.77 -32.11
#